data_AF-A0A661YIV6-F1
#
_entry.id   AF-A0A661YIV6-F1
#
_cell.length_a   1.000
_cell.length_b   1.000
_cell.length_c   1.000
_cell.angle_alpha   90.00
_cell.angle_beta   90.00
_cell.angle_gamma   90.00
#
_symmetry.space_group_name_H-M   'P 1'
#
loop_
_entity.id
_entity.type
_entity.pdbx_description
1 polymer ?
#
loop_
_entity_poly.entity_id
_entity_poly.type
_entity_poly.pdbx_seq_one_letter_code
_entity_poly.pdbx_strand_id
1 'polypeptide(L)'
;MEQTIFWIIIAILLFDFLFEKVLDYLNYTRLTETVPEELAGIYEEDKYKKSQRYQKVNLRFSLITGTFSLIIMLAMLFSGGFGRLDEWVREITDNEYLRTLLFFGILGLAFDLISVPFQL
;
A
#
# COMPACT_ATOMS: atom_id res chain seq x y z
N MET A 1 15.24 4.04 -24.49
CA MET A 1 14.80 2.77 -23.86
C MET A 1 14.54 2.97 -22.37
N GLU A 2 15.46 3.59 -21.62
CA GLU A 2 15.28 3.86 -20.18
C GLU A 2 14.02 4.69 -19.86
N GLN A 3 13.77 5.78 -20.59
CA GLN A 3 12.56 6.59 -20.41
C GLN A 3 11.28 5.77 -20.66
N THR A 4 11.29 4.87 -21.64
CA THR A 4 10.14 4.00 -21.94
C THR A 4 9.85 3.06 -20.78
N ILE A 5 10.88 2.42 -20.21
CA ILE A 5 10.74 1.51 -19.06
C ILE A 5 10.23 2.28 -17.84
N PHE A 6 10.77 3.48 -17.58
CA PHE A 6 10.34 4.33 -16.47
C PHE A 6 8.84 4.64 -16.53
N TRP A 7 8.34 5.07 -17.69
CA TRP A 7 6.92 5.36 -17.87
C TRP A 7 6.04 4.10 -17.82
N ILE A 8 6.55 2.95 -18.27
CA ILE A 8 5.85 1.66 -18.10
C ILE A 8 5.69 1.32 -16.62
N ILE A 9 6.74 1.47 -15.81
CA ILE A 9 6.68 1.20 -14.37
C ILE A 9 5.64 2.10 -13.71
N ILE A 10 5.65 3.40 -14.02
CA ILE A 10 4.64 4.34 -13.51
C ILE A 10 3.23 3.93 -13.95
N ALA A 11 3.04 3.58 -15.21
CA ALA A 11 1.73 3.19 -15.74
C ALA A 11 1.19 1.93 -15.02
N ILE A 12 2.03 0.91 -14.80
CA ILE A 12 1.66 -0.30 -14.07
C ILE A 12 1.24 0.04 -12.64
N LEU A 13 2.04 0.87 -11.96
CA LEU A 13 1.82 1.25 -10.57
C LEU A 13 0.55 2.11 -10.40
N LEU A 14 0.28 3.03 -11.33
CA LEU A 14 -0.97 3.80 -11.33
C LEU A 14 -2.17 2.91 -11.66
N PHE A 15 -2.02 1.98 -12.61
CA PHE A 15 -3.08 1.04 -12.96
C PHE A 15 -3.43 0.13 -11.78
N ASP A 16 -2.44 -0.45 -11.13
CA ASP A 16 -2.61 -1.30 -9.94
C ASP A 16 -3.35 -0.56 -8.84
N PHE A 17 -2.88 0.64 -8.48
CA PHE A 17 -3.56 1.50 -7.50
C PHE A 17 -5.00 1.81 -7.90
N LEU A 18 -5.24 2.25 -9.14
CA LEU A 18 -6.60 2.57 -9.60
C LEU A 18 -7.50 1.34 -9.58
N PHE A 19 -6.99 0.18 -9.98
CA PHE A 19 -7.71 -1.08 -10.00
C PHE A 19 -8.14 -1.49 -8.58
N GLU A 20 -7.22 -1.45 -7.62
CA GLU A 20 -7.55 -1.69 -6.21
C GLU A 20 -8.61 -0.71 -5.69
N LYS A 21 -8.49 0.59 -6.01
CA LYS A 21 -9.47 1.59 -5.55
C LYS A 21 -10.85 1.40 -6.16
N VAL A 22 -10.93 0.92 -7.40
CA VAL A 22 -12.20 0.52 -8.02
C VAL A 22 -12.81 -0.68 -7.28
N LEU A 23 -12.01 -1.69 -6.94
CA LEU A 23 -12.49 -2.84 -6.18
C LEU A 23 -12.96 -2.45 -4.77
N ASP A 24 -12.19 -1.61 -4.06
CA ASP A 24 -12.57 -1.06 -2.75
C ASP A 24 -13.90 -0.30 -2.83
N TYR A 25 -14.08 0.51 -3.87
CA TYR A 25 -15.32 1.25 -4.11
C TYR A 25 -16.50 0.32 -4.35
N LEU A 26 -16.34 -0.67 -5.23
CA LEU A 26 -17.38 -1.67 -5.50
C LEU A 26 -17.76 -2.44 -4.24
N ASN A 27 -16.78 -2.84 -3.42
CA ASN A 27 -17.01 -3.50 -2.13
C ASN A 27 -17.77 -2.59 -1.16
N TYR A 28 -17.37 -1.32 -1.05
CA TYR A 28 -18.04 -0.35 -0.20
C TYR A 28 -19.52 -0.14 -0.59
N THR A 29 -19.82 -0.06 -1.90
CA THR A 29 -21.20 0.15 -2.37
C THR A 29 -22.12 -1.05 -2.10
N ARG A 30 -21.58 -2.25 -1.92
CA ARG A 30 -22.33 -3.48 -1.63
C ARG A 30 -22.40 -3.82 -0.15
N LEU A 31 -21.81 -3.00 0.72
CA LEU A 31 -21.87 -3.20 2.17
C LEU A 31 -23.28 -2.92 2.70
N THR A 32 -23.98 -3.93 3.18
CA THR A 32 -25.32 -3.79 3.78
C THR A 32 -25.25 -3.98 5.28
N GLU A 33 -25.86 -3.08 6.06
CA GLU A 33 -25.93 -3.19 7.54
C GLU A 33 -27.00 -4.20 8.00
N THR A 34 -27.86 -4.66 7.11
CA THR A 34 -28.88 -5.68 7.39
C THR A 34 -28.33 -7.08 7.10
N VAL A 35 -28.61 -8.02 8.00
CA VAL A 35 -28.28 -9.44 7.78
C VAL A 35 -29.15 -9.97 6.63
N PRO A 36 -28.57 -10.56 5.57
CA PRO A 36 -29.34 -11.23 4.53
C PRO A 36 -30.19 -12.37 5.11
N GLU A 37 -31.37 -12.63 4.54
CA GLU A 37 -32.25 -13.72 5.00
C GLU A 37 -31.55 -15.09 5.01
N GLU A 38 -30.67 -15.33 4.05
CA GLU A 38 -29.85 -16.55 3.93
C GLU A 38 -28.92 -16.78 5.14
N LEU A 39 -28.59 -15.72 5.86
CA LEU A 39 -27.70 -15.71 7.02
C LEU A 39 -28.47 -15.49 8.34
N ALA A 40 -29.79 -15.38 8.27
CA ALA A 40 -30.65 -15.19 9.44
C ALA A 40 -30.55 -16.38 10.39
N GLY A 41 -30.36 -16.11 11.69
CA GLY A 41 -30.19 -17.15 12.71
C GLY A 41 -28.78 -17.75 12.80
N ILE A 42 -27.88 -17.46 11.84
CA ILE A 42 -26.45 -17.81 11.93
C ILE A 42 -25.66 -16.69 12.61
N TYR A 43 -25.95 -15.44 12.22
CA TYR A 43 -25.29 -14.25 12.76
C TYR A 43 -26.21 -13.49 13.71
N GLU A 44 -25.65 -13.06 14.85
CA GLU A 44 -26.27 -12.05 15.71
C GLU A 44 -26.27 -10.69 15.01
N GLU A 45 -27.44 -10.05 14.92
CA GLU A 45 -27.64 -8.81 14.16
C GLU A 45 -26.72 -7.66 14.62
N ASP A 46 -26.54 -7.51 15.93
CA ASP A 46 -25.67 -6.47 16.50
C ASP A 46 -24.19 -6.70 16.17
N LYS A 47 -23.73 -7.96 16.19
CA LYS A 47 -22.36 -8.32 15.82
C LYS A 47 -22.12 -8.10 14.34
N TYR A 48 -23.10 -8.44 13.49
CA TYR A 48 -23.02 -8.17 12.05
C TYR A 48 -22.92 -6.68 11.75
N LYS A 49 -23.83 -5.85 12.30
CA LYS A 49 -23.78 -4.39 12.16
C LYS A 49 -22.45 -3.81 12.60
N LYS A 50 -21.88 -4.30 13.71
CA LYS A 50 -20.57 -3.87 14.20
C LYS A 50 -19.45 -4.24 13.21
N SER A 51 -19.47 -5.45 12.65
CA SER A 51 -18.51 -5.90 11.64
C SER A 51 -18.56 -5.04 10.38
N GLN A 52 -19.75 -4.75 9.86
CA GLN A 52 -19.94 -3.91 8.68
C GLN A 52 -19.41 -2.48 8.92
N ARG A 53 -19.68 -1.91 10.09
CA ARG A 53 -19.13 -0.58 10.46
C ARG A 53 -17.61 -0.58 10.54
N TYR A 54 -17.02 -1.63 11.11
CA TYR A 54 -15.57 -1.79 11.16
C TYR A 54 -14.96 -1.88 9.76
N GLN A 55 -15.55 -2.71 8.87
CA GLN A 55 -15.11 -2.83 7.48
C GLN A 55 -15.19 -1.50 6.73
N LYS A 56 -16.25 -0.70 6.98
CA LYS A 56 -16.42 0.63 6.42
C LYS A 56 -15.31 1.62 6.82
N VAL A 57 -14.90 1.58 8.08
CA VAL A 57 -13.78 2.40 8.58
C VAL A 57 -12.46 1.93 7.98
N ASN A 58 -12.21 0.62 7.97
CA ASN A 58 -11.00 0.05 7.39
C ASN A 58 -10.85 0.37 5.90
N LEU A 59 -11.94 0.32 5.13
CA LEU A 59 -11.92 0.71 3.72
C LEU A 59 -11.46 2.16 3.54
N ARG A 60 -12.01 3.10 4.33
CA ARG A 60 -11.58 4.51 4.30
C ARG A 60 -10.11 4.67 4.68
N PHE A 61 -9.68 3.92 5.69
CA PHE A 61 -8.29 3.94 6.12
C PHE A 61 -7.34 3.41 5.03
N SER A 62 -7.70 2.31 4.37
CA SER A 62 -6.99 1.73 3.22
C SER A 62 -6.84 2.73 2.05
N LEU A 63 -7.83 3.60 1.82
CA LEU A 63 -7.72 4.65 0.81
C LEU A 63 -6.60 5.65 1.16
N ILE A 64 -6.54 6.08 2.42
CA ILE A 64 -5.57 7.08 2.89
C ILE A 64 -4.17 6.49 2.87
N THR A 65 -3.97 5.32 3.47
CA THR A 65 -2.68 4.65 3.53
C THR A 65 -2.17 4.29 2.14
N GLY A 66 -3.00 3.71 1.29
CA GLY A 66 -2.64 3.38 -0.09
C GLY A 66 -2.23 4.60 -0.90
N THR A 67 -2.97 5.71 -0.78
CA THR A 67 -2.63 6.98 -1.48
C THR A 67 -1.28 7.52 -0.99
N PHE A 68 -1.05 7.48 0.31
CA PHE A 68 0.21 7.93 0.89
C PHE A 68 1.40 7.08 0.42
N SER A 69 1.27 5.76 0.42
CA SER A 69 2.28 4.84 -0.10
C SER A 69 2.56 5.08 -1.60
N LEU A 70 1.51 5.30 -2.40
CA LEU A 70 1.66 5.66 -3.81
C LEU A 70 2.49 6.93 -4.00
N ILE A 71 2.17 7.99 -3.23
CA ILE A 71 2.90 9.27 -3.30
C ILE A 71 4.38 9.07 -2.96
N ILE A 72 4.70 8.30 -1.91
CA ILE A 72 6.08 8.02 -1.54
C ILE A 72 6.81 7.28 -2.65
N MET A 73 6.19 6.26 -3.22
CA MET A 73 6.80 5.46 -4.28
C MET A 73 7.05 6.30 -5.54
N LEU A 74 6.09 7.13 -5.93
CA LEU A 74 6.26 8.09 -7.02
C LEU A 74 7.35 9.13 -6.72
N ALA A 75 7.40 9.67 -5.51
CA ALA A 75 8.44 10.61 -5.10
C ALA A 75 9.84 9.97 -5.16
N MET A 76 9.98 8.71 -4.71
CA MET A 76 11.22 7.95 -4.85
C MET A 76 11.61 7.72 -6.31
N LEU A 77 10.64 7.37 -7.17
CA LEU A 77 10.89 7.17 -8.60
C LEU A 77 11.29 8.46 -9.31
N PHE A 78 10.48 9.52 -9.22
CA PHE A 78 10.73 10.79 -9.91
C PHE A 78 11.99 11.51 -9.44
N SER A 79 12.36 11.33 -8.17
CA SER A 79 13.58 11.93 -7.64
C SER A 79 14.82 11.04 -7.85
N GLY A 80 14.69 9.83 -8.40
CA GLY A 80 15.79 8.87 -8.51
C GLY A 80 16.31 8.39 -7.15
N GLY A 81 15.46 8.41 -6.11
CA GLY A 81 15.83 8.09 -4.73
C GLY A 81 16.40 6.68 -4.57
N PHE A 82 15.94 5.70 -5.36
CA PHE A 82 16.50 4.34 -5.35
C PHE A 82 17.95 4.32 -5.83
N GLY A 83 18.28 5.05 -6.90
CA GLY A 83 19.65 5.13 -7.40
C GLY A 83 20.59 5.82 -6.43
N ARG A 84 20.14 6.95 -5.85
CA ARG A 84 20.90 7.68 -4.81
C ARG A 84 21.16 6.83 -3.57
N LEU A 85 20.19 6.00 -3.18
CA LEU A 85 20.38 5.07 -2.07
C LEU A 85 21.40 3.98 -2.43
N ASP A 86 21.32 3.39 -3.62
CA ASP A 86 22.30 2.37 -4.07
C ASP A 86 23.72 2.94 -4.13
N GLU A 87 23.88 4.17 -4.65
CA GLU A 87 25.16 4.89 -4.65
C GLU A 87 25.70 5.09 -3.24
N TRP A 88 24.85 5.53 -2.30
CA TRP A 88 25.27 5.70 -0.91
C TRP A 88 25.70 4.38 -0.26
N VAL A 89 24.98 3.27 -0.50
CA VAL A 89 25.36 1.96 0.04
C VAL A 89 26.67 1.46 -0.57
N ARG A 90 26.96 1.78 -1.84
CA ARG A 90 28.25 1.46 -2.48
C ARG A 90 29.45 2.12 -1.79
N GLU A 91 29.27 3.30 -1.22
CA GLU A 91 30.33 3.98 -0.44
C GLU A 91 30.64 3.27 0.89
N ILE A 92 29.70 2.47 1.40
CA ILE A 92 29.84 1.74 2.68
C ILE A 92 30.54 0.40 2.48
N THR A 93 30.25 -0.32 1.39
CA THR A 93 30.81 -1.66 1.16
C THR A 93 30.92 -2.06 -0.31
N ASP A 94 32.06 -2.68 -0.62
CA ASP A 94 32.32 -3.32 -1.91
C ASP A 94 31.74 -4.73 -2.02
N ASN A 95 31.34 -5.34 -0.90
CA ASN A 95 30.77 -6.69 -0.90
C ASN A 95 29.32 -6.66 -1.41
N GLU A 96 29.06 -7.38 -2.50
CA GLU A 96 27.76 -7.41 -3.17
C GLU A 96 26.62 -7.89 -2.24
N TYR A 97 26.85 -8.93 -1.45
CA TYR A 97 25.83 -9.47 -0.53
C TYR A 97 25.46 -8.47 0.56
N LEU A 98 26.47 -7.79 1.14
CA LEU A 98 26.24 -6.77 2.17
C LEU A 98 25.56 -5.54 1.59
N ARG A 99 25.86 -5.16 0.35
CA ARG A 99 25.18 -4.06 -0.34
C ARG A 99 23.70 -4.33 -0.49
N THR A 100 23.32 -5.51 -0.99
CA THR A 100 21.91 -5.90 -1.12
C THR A 100 21.20 -5.88 0.24
N LEU A 101 21.84 -6.44 1.28
CA LEU A 101 21.28 -6.46 2.62
C LEU A 101 21.06 -5.05 3.19
N LEU A 102 22.05 -4.17 3.04
CA LEU A 102 21.97 -2.79 3.50
C LEU A 102 20.90 -2.00 2.74
N PHE A 103 20.87 -2.12 1.40
CA PHE A 103 19.89 -1.45 0.56
C PHE A 103 18.46 -1.78 1.00
N PHE A 104 18.13 -3.08 1.08
CA PHE A 104 16.80 -3.51 1.51
C PHE A 104 16.54 -3.24 3.00
N GLY A 105 17.54 -3.34 3.86
CA GLY A 105 17.43 -3.01 5.27
C GLY A 105 17.11 -1.53 5.51
N ILE A 106 17.80 -0.62 4.83
CA ILE A 106 17.56 0.83 4.93
C ILE A 106 16.19 1.18 4.35
N LEU A 107 15.84 0.65 3.18
CA LEU A 107 14.51 0.86 2.59
C LEU A 107 13.39 0.35 3.51
N GLY A 108 13.55 -0.85 4.07
CA GLY A 108 12.58 -1.45 4.97
C GLY A 108 12.40 -0.62 6.24
N LEU A 109 13.50 -0.24 6.90
CA LEU A 109 13.45 0.61 8.10
C LEU A 109 12.85 1.99 7.82
N ALA A 110 13.19 2.61 6.70
CA ALA A 110 12.61 3.89 6.30
C ALA A 110 11.10 3.75 6.07
N PHE A 111 10.68 2.70 5.36
CA PHE A 111 9.27 2.43 5.10
C PHE A 111 8.49 2.15 6.39
N ASP A 112 9.05 1.33 7.29
CA ASP A 112 8.46 1.04 8.59
C ASP A 112 8.27 2.33 9.39
N LEU A 113 9.33 3.16 9.51
CA LEU A 113 9.28 4.42 10.26
C LEU A 113 8.20 5.37 9.72
N ILE A 114 8.10 5.47 8.39
CA ILE A 114 7.10 6.30 7.70
C ILE A 114 5.68 5.72 7.89
N SER A 115 5.56 4.41 8.07
CA SER A 115 4.28 3.69 8.22
C SER A 115 3.77 3.63 9.67
N VAL A 116 4.62 3.85 10.68
CA VAL A 116 4.24 3.82 12.11
C VAL A 116 2.96 4.61 12.43
N PRO A 117 2.75 5.85 11.93
CA PRO A 117 1.54 6.62 12.23
C PRO A 117 0.24 5.96 11.73
N PHE A 118 0.35 5.00 10.81
CA PHE A 118 -0.78 4.26 10.26
C PHE A 118 -0.95 2.88 10.90
N GLN A 119 -0.09 2.50 11.84
CA GLN A 119 -0.16 1.23 12.59
C GLN A 119 -0.69 1.42 14.02
N LEU A 120 -0.58 2.63 14.57
CA LEU A 120 -1.04 3.03 15.90
C LEU A 120 -2.47 3.58 15.87
#